data_AF-A0A822H534-F1
#
_entry.id   AF-A0A822H534-F1
#
_cell.length_a   1.000
_cell.length_b   1.000
_cell.length_c   1.000
_cell.angle_alpha   90.00
_cell.angle_beta   90.00
_cell.angle_gamma   90.00
#
_symmetry.space_group_name_H-M   'P 1'
#
loop_
_entity.id
_entity.type
_entity.pdbx_description
1 polymer ?
#
loop_
_entity_poly.entity_id
_entity_poly.type
_entity_poly.pdbx_seq_one_letter_code
_entity_poly.pdbx_strand_id
1 'polypeptide(L)'
;MFYLAFHSRFNRRVQVNHPNIWSFIKFLQGEENRFHHMRIQFSAGLGPRPKQAKTIAIQRRIDNLGKRYYDCAINAMEYLDGLSFVVAKRKK
;
A
#
# COMPACT_ATOMS: atom_id res chain seq x y z
N MET A 1 3.56 -5.43 1.52
CA MET A 1 3.31 -4.02 1.15
C MET A 1 3.93 -3.00 2.13
N PHE A 2 4.12 -3.31 3.43
CA PHE A 2 4.72 -2.37 4.40
C PHE A 2 6.22 -2.07 4.18
N TYR A 3 6.99 -3.06 3.73
CA TYR A 3 8.45 -2.95 3.52
C TYR A 3 8.83 -1.94 2.42
N LEU A 4 8.09 -1.92 1.31
CA LEU A 4 8.31 -0.96 0.21
C LEU A 4 8.00 0.49 0.61
N ALA A 5 6.94 0.69 1.39
CA ALA A 5 6.59 2.03 1.90
C ALA A 5 7.60 2.54 2.93
N PHE A 6 8.19 1.64 3.72
CA PHE A 6 9.28 1.95 4.64
C PHE A 6 10.53 2.40 3.87
N HIS A 7 11.00 1.60 2.91
CA HIS A 7 12.17 1.91 2.10
C HIS A 7 12.03 3.25 1.36
N SER A 8 10.85 3.52 0.79
CA SER A 8 10.58 4.80 0.12
C SER A 8 10.66 6.01 1.06
N ARG A 9 10.11 5.90 2.28
CA ARG A 9 10.16 6.98 3.29
C ARG A 9 11.56 7.18 3.86
N PHE A 10 12.29 6.08 4.05
CA PHE A 10 13.67 6.09 4.50
C PHE A 10 14.58 6.75 3.46
N ASN A 11 14.53 6.29 2.21
CA ASN A 11 15.32 6.86 1.11
C ASN A 11 15.05 8.34 0.93
N ARG A 12 13.78 8.79 1.05
CA ARG A 12 13.44 10.22 0.97
C ARG A 12 14.12 11.08 2.05
N ARG A 13 14.41 10.53 3.24
CA ARG A 13 15.07 11.27 4.33
C ARG A 13 16.60 11.22 4.25
N VAL A 14 17.15 10.14 3.69
CA VAL A 14 18.60 9.91 3.60
C VAL A 14 19.20 10.50 2.31
N GLN A 15 18.47 10.46 1.19
CA GLN A 15 18.95 10.90 -0.12
C GLN A 15 18.82 12.42 -0.38
N VAL A 16 18.94 13.25 0.67
CA VAL A 16 18.93 14.72 0.54
C VAL A 16 20.36 15.25 0.59
N ASN A 17 20.64 16.37 -0.08
CA ASN A 17 21.99 16.97 -0.17
C ASN A 17 22.65 17.20 1.21
N HIS A 18 21.84 17.44 2.26
CA HIS A 18 22.29 17.54 3.64
C HIS A 18 21.37 16.70 4.56
N PRO A 19 21.70 15.42 4.81
CA PRO A 19 20.87 14.56 5.63
C PRO A 19 20.93 14.98 7.09
N ASN A 20 19.77 15.29 7.66
CA ASN A 20 19.65 15.62 9.07
C ASN A 20 19.68 14.33 9.91
N ILE A 21 20.81 14.05 10.55
CA ILE A 21 21.03 12.87 11.41
C ILE A 21 19.98 12.76 12.52
N TRP A 22 19.54 13.88 13.10
CA TRP A 22 18.50 13.86 14.13
C TRP A 22 17.15 13.38 13.59
N SER A 23 16.79 13.83 12.38
CA SER A 23 15.57 13.38 11.69
C SER A 23 15.59 11.89 11.34
N PHE A 24 16.79 11.34 11.12
CA PHE A 24 17.04 9.91 10.92
C PHE A 24 16.87 9.13 12.23
N ILE A 25 17.50 9.58 13.32
CA ILE A 25 17.36 8.94 14.64
C ILE A 25 15.89 8.93 15.08
N LYS A 26 15.19 10.06 14.96
CA LYS A 26 13.77 10.17 15.28
C LYS A 26 12.90 9.25 14.42
N PHE A 27 13.28 9.01 13.17
CA PHE A 27 12.58 8.06 12.30
C PHE A 27 12.69 6.63 12.81
N LEU A 28 13.92 6.19 13.13
CA LEU A 28 14.18 4.85 13.66
C LEU A 28 13.46 4.61 14.98
N GLN A 29 13.53 5.57 15.92
CA GLN A 29 12.81 5.49 17.19
C GLN A 29 11.29 5.37 17.00
N GLY A 30 10.73 6.13 16.05
CA GLY A 30 9.29 6.03 15.73
C GLY A 30 8.90 4.68 15.13
N GLU A 31 9.81 4.05 14.37
CA GLU A 31 9.59 2.73 13.80
C GLU A 31 9.68 1.62 14.84
N GLU A 32 10.68 1.67 15.71
CA GLU A 32 10.84 0.74 16.84
C GLU A 32 9.59 0.73 17.72
N ASN A 33 9.10 1.91 18.11
CA ASN A 33 7.85 2.04 18.86
C ASN A 33 6.66 1.42 18.13
N ARG A 34 6.56 1.61 16.81
CA ARG A 34 5.50 1.02 16.01
C ARG A 34 5.56 -0.51 16.01
N PHE A 35 6.75 -1.10 15.85
CA PHE A 35 6.92 -2.55 15.93
C PHE A 35 6.62 -3.09 17.31
N HIS A 36 7.04 -2.39 18.36
CA HIS A 36 6.75 -2.74 19.74
C HIS A 36 5.23 -2.81 20.00
N HIS A 37 4.48 -1.79 19.57
CA HIS A 37 3.02 -1.78 19.67
C HIS A 37 2.37 -2.92 18.85
N MET A 38 2.82 -3.17 17.62
CA MET A 38 2.31 -4.29 16.83
C MET A 38 2.58 -5.63 17.52
N ARG A 39 3.76 -5.83 18.11
CA ARG A 39 4.11 -7.05 18.84
C ARG A 39 3.18 -7.26 20.03
N ILE A 40 2.92 -6.22 20.82
CA ILE A 40 1.97 -6.27 21.94
C ILE A 40 0.57 -6.64 21.47
N GLN A 41 0.09 -6.02 20.39
CA GLN A 41 -1.23 -6.31 19.82
C GLN A 41 -1.32 -7.78 19.37
N PHE A 42 -0.33 -8.29 18.62
CA PHE A 42 -0.31 -9.69 18.23
C PHE A 42 -0.25 -10.64 19.43
N SER A 43 0.55 -10.34 20.46
CA SER A 43 0.60 -11.16 21.69
C SER A 43 -0.72 -11.13 22.47
N ALA A 44 -1.50 -10.05 22.37
CA ALA A 44 -2.83 -9.94 22.97
C ALA A 44 -3.93 -10.65 22.13
N GLY A 45 -3.55 -11.37 21.07
CA GLY A 45 -4.50 -12.12 20.22
C GLY A 45 -5.18 -11.26 19.16
N LEU A 46 -4.73 -10.03 18.92
CA LEU A 46 -5.26 -9.18 17.85
C LEU A 46 -4.84 -9.78 16.50
N GLY A 47 -5.81 -10.36 15.80
CA GLY A 47 -5.62 -10.88 14.44
C GLY A 47 -5.17 -9.78 13.46
N PRO A 48 -4.63 -10.15 12.29
CA PRO A 48 -4.20 -9.18 11.29
C PRO A 48 -5.35 -8.24 10.96
N ARG A 49 -5.11 -6.92 11.10
CA ARG A 49 -6.11 -5.89 10.82
C ARG A 49 -6.72 -6.16 9.43
N PRO A 50 -8.05 -6.23 9.30
CA PRO A 50 -8.67 -6.50 8.01
C PRO A 50 -8.18 -5.47 7.00
N LYS A 51 -7.78 -5.94 5.79
CA LYS A 51 -7.42 -5.04 4.67
C LYS A 51 -8.53 -4.00 4.56
N GLN A 52 -8.17 -2.72 4.58
CA GLN A 52 -9.13 -1.62 4.56
C GLN A 52 -10.17 -1.87 3.45
N ALA A 53 -11.47 -1.77 3.76
CA ALA A 53 -12.56 -2.13 2.85
C ALA A 53 -12.42 -1.52 1.44
N LYS A 54 -11.84 -0.31 1.36
CA LYS A 54 -11.51 0.38 0.10
C LYS A 54 -10.55 -0.42 -0.80
N THR A 55 -9.53 -1.07 -0.24
CA THR A 55 -8.57 -1.90 -0.98
C THR A 55 -9.22 -3.19 -1.48
N ILE A 56 -10.07 -3.81 -0.66
CA ILE A 56 -10.82 -5.02 -1.07
C ILE A 56 -11.79 -4.69 -2.21
N ALA A 57 -12.51 -3.56 -2.12
CA ALA A 57 -13.46 -3.14 -3.16
C ALA A 57 -12.78 -2.85 -4.50
N ILE A 58 -11.58 -2.26 -4.48
CA ILE A 58 -10.79 -2.02 -5.70
C ILE A 58 -10.31 -3.34 -6.29
N GLN A 59 -9.77 -4.24 -5.47
CA GLN A 59 -9.32 -5.55 -5.94
C GLN A 59 -10.47 -6.31 -6.61
N ARG A 60 -11.64 -6.35 -5.97
CA ARG A 60 -12.86 -6.97 -6.54
C ARG A 60 -13.25 -6.37 -7.90
N ARG A 61 -13.07 -5.06 -8.10
CA ARG A 61 -13.36 -4.42 -9.39
C ARG A 61 -12.37 -4.83 -10.47
N ILE A 62 -11.08 -4.91 -10.14
CA ILE A 62 -10.03 -5.38 -11.05
C ILE A 62 -10.29 -6.84 -11.42
N ASP A 63 -10.61 -7.69 -10.44
CA ASP A 63 -10.88 -9.11 -10.65
C ASP A 63 -12.10 -9.33 -11.56
N ASN A 64 -13.17 -8.54 -11.36
CA ASN A 64 -14.37 -8.59 -12.21
C ASN A 64 -14.06 -8.15 -13.65
N LEU A 65 -13.29 -7.06 -13.82
CA LEU A 65 -12.88 -6.58 -15.13
C LEU A 65 -12.00 -7.62 -15.86
N GLY A 66 -11.08 -8.26 -15.13
CA GLY A 66 -10.26 -9.35 -15.64
C GLY A 66 -11.11 -10.55 -16.08
N LYS A 67 -12.08 -10.94 -15.25
CA LYS A 67 -13.02 -12.02 -15.60
C LYS A 67 -13.77 -11.74 -16.90
N ARG A 68 -14.32 -10.52 -17.06
CA ARG A 68 -15.01 -10.11 -18.29
C ARG A 68 -14.12 -10.17 -19.53
N TYR A 69 -12.83 -9.85 -19.38
CA TYR A 69 -11.87 -9.96 -20.48
C TYR A 69 -11.59 -11.42 -20.85
N TYR A 70 -11.36 -12.29 -19.85
CA TYR A 70 -11.14 -13.73 -20.09
C TYR A 70 -12.38 -14.44 -20.65
N ASP A 71 -13.58 -14.00 -20.25
CA ASP A 71 -14.85 -14.49 -20.79
C ASP A 71 -15.17 -13.90 -22.19
N CYS A 72 -14.23 -13.17 -22.80
CA CYS A 72 -14.37 -12.46 -24.09
C CYS A 72 -15.57 -11.50 -24.16
N ALA A 73 -16.09 -11.05 -23.03
CA ALA A 73 -17.22 -10.12 -22.94
C ALA A 73 -16.80 -8.66 -23.18
N ILE A 74 -15.51 -8.34 -23.10
CA ILE A 74 -14.91 -7.04 -23.42
C ILE A 74 -13.62 -7.23 -24.20
N ASN A 75 -13.28 -6.27 -25.06
CA ASN A 75 -12.02 -6.29 -25.80
C ASN A 75 -10.84 -5.79 -24.95
N ALA A 76 -9.62 -5.96 -25.46
CA ALA A 76 -8.40 -5.57 -24.75
C ALA A 76 -8.32 -4.05 -24.47
N MET A 77 -8.87 -3.22 -25.36
CA MET A 77 -8.84 -1.76 -25.19
C MET A 77 -9.76 -1.30 -24.06
N GLU A 78 -10.97 -1.87 -23.97
CA GLU A 78 -11.92 -1.65 -22.90
C GLU A 78 -11.39 -2.14 -21.54
N TYR A 79 -10.64 -3.25 -21.54
CA TYR A 79 -9.97 -3.74 -20.35
C TYR A 79 -8.92 -2.73 -19.84
N LEU A 80 -8.05 -2.24 -20.74
CA LEU A 80 -7.00 -1.28 -20.39
C LEU A 80 -7.57 0.06 -19.92
N ASP A 81 -8.62 0.55 -20.57
CA ASP A 81 -9.28 1.80 -20.19
C ASP A 81 -9.99 1.65 -18.82
N GLY A 82 -10.66 0.53 -18.59
CA GLY A 82 -11.26 0.21 -17.29
C GLY A 82 -10.23 0.14 -16.16
N LEU A 83 -9.05 -0.43 -16.41
CA LEU A 83 -7.95 -0.43 -15.43
C LEU A 83 -7.44 0.98 -15.14
N SER A 84 -7.24 1.80 -16.19
CA SER A 84 -6.83 3.20 -16.06
C SER A 84 -7.77 3.98 -15.13
N PHE A 85 -9.09 3.82 -15.32
CA PHE A 85 -10.11 4.50 -14.52
C PHE A 85 -10.12 4.05 -13.04
N VAL A 86 -9.92 2.75 -12.80
CA VAL A 86 -9.83 2.18 -11.45
C VAL A 86 -8.59 2.68 -10.70
N VAL A 87 -7.47 2.88 -11.40
CA VAL A 87 -6.21 3.38 -10.83
C VAL A 87 -6.21 4.91 -10.66
N ALA A 88 -6.78 5.67 -11.60
CA ALA A 88 -6.78 7.13 -11.59
C ALA A 88 -7.59 7.74 -10.43
N LYS A 89 -8.65 7.06 -9.96
CA LYS A 89 -9.41 7.46 -8.76
C LYS A 89 -8.61 7.51 -7.45
N ARG A 90 -7.33 7.13 -7.47
CA ARG A 90 -6.41 7.12 -6.33
C ARG A 90 -5.63 8.43 -6.12
N LYS A 91 -5.68 9.37 -7.09
CA LYS A 91 -4.89 10.63 -7.09
C LYS A 91 -5.62 11.89 -6.58
N LYS A 92 -6.83 11.77 -6.01
CA LYS A 92 -7.49 12.87 -5.29
C LYS A 92 -7.45 12.62 -3.79
#